data_AF-A0A530BHH9-F1
#
_entry.id   AF-A0A530BHH9-F1
#
_cell.length_a   1.000
_cell.length_b   1.000
_cell.length_c   1.000
_cell.angle_alpha   90.00
_cell.angle_beta   90.00
_cell.angle_gamma   90.00
#
_symmetry.space_group_name_H-M   'P 1'
#
loop_
_entity.id
_entity.type
_entity.pdbx_description
1 polymer ?
#
loop_
_entity_poly.entity_id
_entity_poly.type
_entity_poly.pdbx_seq_one_letter_code
_entity_poly.pdbx_strand_id
1 'polypeptide(L)'
;LPPSQVNSTSDDYTDMSWHAPTSRFYVARPALRSASGHAYPAWVMNALGGIPATIDPMVTCAAKTVALTALRLLEDKAARDAAMDEFVRRTGGGVGGSNWIAPLCDYEPPVNFRWPEYVTTARGRDWWIPSSQ
;
A
#
# COMPACT_ATOMS: atom_id res chain seq x y z
N LEU A 1 9.95 17.82 -3.18
CA LEU A 1 8.96 18.38 -2.23
C LEU A 1 9.58 19.61 -1.59
N PRO A 2 8.81 20.60 -1.12
CA PRO A 2 9.36 21.70 -0.32
C PRO A 2 10.21 21.14 0.84
N PRO A 3 11.27 21.84 1.30
CA PRO A 3 12.14 21.34 2.37
C PRO A 3 11.42 20.95 3.66
N SER A 4 10.25 21.55 3.93
CA SER A 4 9.38 21.25 5.07
C SER A 4 8.51 20.01 4.90
N GLN A 5 8.38 19.48 3.69
CA GLN A 5 7.51 18.35 3.41
C GLN A 5 8.30 17.05 3.48
N VAL A 6 8.20 16.40 4.64
CA VAL A 6 8.85 15.12 4.95
C VAL A 6 8.07 13.89 4.47
N ASN A 7 6.77 14.06 4.16
CA ASN A 7 5.85 13.00 3.74
C ASN A 7 5.29 13.30 2.33
N SER A 8 5.02 12.28 1.52
CA SER A 8 4.58 12.44 0.13
C SER A 8 3.31 11.67 -0.16
N THR A 9 2.39 12.22 -0.96
CA THR A 9 1.14 11.55 -1.35
C THR A 9 0.24 11.20 -0.15
N SER A 10 -0.47 10.06 -0.18
CA SER A 10 -1.35 9.58 0.90
C SER A 10 -0.60 8.98 2.11
N ASP A 11 0.56 9.55 2.43
CA ASP A 11 1.29 9.28 3.68
C ASP A 11 0.60 9.94 4.90
N ASP A 12 -0.64 10.40 4.74
CA ASP A 12 -1.50 11.04 5.74
C ASP A 12 -2.34 10.03 6.54
N TYR A 13 -2.49 8.80 6.05
CA TYR A 13 -2.89 7.69 6.89
C TYR A 13 -1.76 7.40 7.86
N THR A 14 -2.08 7.32 9.16
CA THR A 14 -1.19 6.90 10.24
C THR A 14 -0.29 5.78 9.73
N ASP A 15 0.97 6.10 9.44
CA ASP A 15 1.86 5.17 8.77
C ASP A 15 2.05 3.97 9.70
N MET A 16 1.35 2.87 9.43
CA MET A 16 1.42 1.65 10.23
C MET A 16 2.77 0.93 10.04
N SER A 17 3.71 1.53 9.28
CA SER A 17 5.05 1.00 9.02
C SER A 17 5.92 0.83 10.26
N TRP A 18 5.52 1.37 11.41
CA TRP A 18 6.25 1.21 12.67
C TRP A 18 5.86 -0.06 13.44
N HIS A 19 4.76 -0.74 13.07
CA HIS A 19 4.27 -1.90 13.81
C HIS A 19 4.87 -3.24 13.33
N ALA A 20 5.28 -3.33 12.07
CA ALA A 20 5.83 -4.54 11.45
C ALA A 20 6.81 -4.17 10.32
N PRO A 21 7.66 -5.10 9.85
CA PRO A 21 8.46 -4.88 8.65
C PRO A 21 7.55 -4.53 7.45
N THR A 22 7.81 -3.40 6.80
CA THR A 22 7.05 -2.95 5.61
C THR A 22 7.92 -2.80 4.38
N SER A 23 7.28 -2.87 3.22
CA SER A 23 7.91 -2.55 1.93
C SER A 23 7.07 -1.49 1.22
N ARG A 24 7.72 -0.41 0.79
CA ARG A 24 7.09 0.69 0.04
C ARG A 24 7.42 0.53 -1.44
N PHE A 25 6.40 0.30 -2.26
CA PHE A 25 6.57 0.16 -3.71
C PHE A 25 6.08 1.40 -4.44
N TYR A 26 6.94 1.98 -5.27
CA TYR A 26 6.54 2.89 -6.33
C TYR A 26 6.51 2.10 -7.63
N VAL A 27 5.33 1.66 -8.03
CA VAL A 27 5.19 0.73 -9.17
C VAL A 27 5.27 1.49 -10.49
N ALA A 28 4.26 2.29 -10.81
CA ALA A 28 4.21 3.06 -12.04
C ALA A 28 3.14 4.16 -11.94
N ARG A 29 3.23 5.15 -12.83
CA ARG A 29 2.16 6.09 -13.18
C ARG A 29 2.12 6.16 -14.71
N PRO A 30 0.95 6.36 -15.33
CA PRO A 30 0.89 6.39 -16.77
C PRO A 30 1.53 7.69 -17.23
N ALA A 31 2.44 7.59 -18.17
CA ALA A 31 3.16 8.72 -18.73
C ALA A 31 3.17 8.61 -20.25
N LEU A 32 2.85 9.70 -20.94
CA LEU A 32 3.06 9.77 -22.38
C LEU A 32 4.56 9.78 -22.64
N ARG A 33 4.97 9.03 -23.68
CA ARG A 33 6.34 9.11 -24.20
C ARG A 33 6.57 10.54 -24.67
N SER A 34 7.58 11.20 -24.11
CA SER A 34 8.03 12.51 -24.59
C SER A 34 8.50 12.39 -26.05
N ALA A 35 7.81 13.07 -26.96
CA ALA A 35 8.35 13.30 -28.30
C ALA A 35 9.41 14.40 -28.21
N SER A 36 10.61 14.14 -28.74
CA SER A 36 11.71 15.11 -28.87
C SER A 36 12.13 15.83 -27.57
N GLY A 37 12.04 15.17 -26.42
CA GLY A 37 12.49 15.72 -25.13
C GLY A 37 11.55 16.75 -24.50
N HIS A 38 10.37 16.99 -25.09
CA HIS A 38 9.37 17.86 -24.49
C HIS A 38 8.67 17.19 -23.30
N ALA A 39 8.74 17.81 -22.13
CA ALA A 39 7.99 17.34 -20.97
C ALA A 39 6.52 17.75 -21.09
N TYR A 40 5.60 16.79 -20.98
CA TYR A 40 4.18 17.11 -20.92
C TYR A 40 3.84 17.87 -19.63
N PRO A 41 2.88 18.80 -19.67
CA PRO A 41 2.39 19.46 -18.46
C PRO A 41 1.90 18.44 -17.41
N ALA A 42 2.04 18.78 -16.13
CA ALA A 42 1.70 17.88 -15.02
C ALA A 42 0.26 17.35 -15.06
N TRP A 43 -0.69 18.12 -15.63
CA TRP A 43 -2.09 17.70 -15.76
C TRP A 43 -2.27 16.48 -16.67
N VAL A 44 -1.37 16.25 -17.64
CA VAL A 44 -1.46 15.14 -18.59
C VAL A 44 -1.44 13.80 -17.86
N MET A 45 -0.57 13.64 -16.85
CA MET A 45 -0.54 12.42 -16.05
C MET A 45 -1.82 12.17 -15.25
N ASN A 46 -2.57 13.22 -14.92
CA ASN A 46 -3.87 13.08 -14.27
C ASN A 46 -4.98 12.73 -15.27
N ALA A 47 -4.92 13.28 -16.49
CA ALA A 47 -5.85 12.97 -17.57
C ALA A 47 -5.72 11.54 -18.09
N LEU A 48 -4.52 10.93 -17.97
CA LEU A 48 -4.33 9.51 -18.25
C LEU A 48 -4.94 8.61 -17.16
N GLY A 49 -5.32 9.17 -16.01
CA GLY A 49 -6.03 8.47 -14.96
C GLY A 49 -7.43 8.07 -15.41
N GLY A 50 -7.86 6.84 -15.10
CA GLY A 50 -9.20 6.34 -15.44
C GLY A 50 -9.35 5.79 -16.85
N ILE A 51 -8.30 5.85 -17.69
CA ILE A 51 -8.29 5.18 -19.01
C ILE A 51 -7.77 3.75 -18.81
N PRO A 52 -8.57 2.69 -19.07
CA PRO A 52 -8.13 1.31 -18.82
C PRO A 52 -6.83 0.94 -19.54
N ALA A 53 -6.68 1.37 -20.80
CA ALA A 53 -5.50 1.10 -21.61
C ALA A 53 -4.18 1.66 -21.03
N THR A 54 -4.25 2.68 -20.17
CA THR A 54 -3.06 3.27 -19.53
C THR A 54 -2.89 2.77 -18.09
N ILE A 55 -3.98 2.39 -17.40
CA ILE A 55 -3.99 1.99 -15.99
C ILE A 55 -3.78 0.48 -15.80
N ASP A 56 -4.45 -0.37 -16.59
CA ASP A 56 -4.40 -1.83 -16.40
C ASP A 56 -2.98 -2.42 -16.45
N PRO A 57 -2.07 -1.95 -17.33
CA PRO A 57 -0.69 -2.40 -17.32
C PRO A 57 0.03 -2.12 -15.99
N MET A 58 -0.29 -0.99 -15.34
CA MET A 58 0.28 -0.61 -14.06
C MET A 58 -0.27 -1.47 -12.93
N VAL A 59 -1.57 -1.75 -12.94
CA VAL A 59 -2.22 -2.67 -11.97
C VAL A 59 -1.58 -4.04 -12.07
N THR A 60 -1.36 -4.54 -13.29
CA THR A 60 -0.69 -5.82 -13.52
C THR A 60 0.76 -5.81 -13.02
N CYS A 61 1.49 -4.72 -13.25
CA CYS A 61 2.85 -4.53 -12.73
C CYS A 61 2.87 -4.52 -11.20
N ALA A 62 1.92 -3.84 -10.57
CA ALA A 62 1.79 -3.77 -9.11
C ALA A 62 1.51 -5.15 -8.52
N ALA A 63 0.55 -5.87 -9.11
CA ALA A 63 0.20 -7.22 -8.70
C ALA A 63 1.40 -8.17 -8.77
N LYS A 64 2.17 -8.13 -9.87
CA LYS A 64 3.40 -8.93 -10.02
C LYS A 64 4.45 -8.55 -8.98
N THR A 65 4.65 -7.26 -8.74
CA THR A 65 5.61 -6.76 -7.75
C THR A 65 5.29 -7.26 -6.34
N VAL A 66 4.02 -7.15 -5.94
CA VAL A 66 3.54 -7.65 -4.64
C VAL A 66 3.69 -9.17 -4.54
N ALA A 67 3.23 -9.90 -5.55
CA ALA A 67 3.30 -11.36 -5.56
C ALA A 67 4.74 -11.89 -5.49
N LEU A 68 5.65 -11.34 -6.29
CA LEU A 68 7.05 -11.74 -6.28
C LEU A 68 7.76 -11.35 -4.99
N THR A 69 7.39 -10.22 -4.37
CA THR A 69 7.93 -9.85 -3.05
C THR A 69 7.47 -10.83 -1.99
N ALA A 70 6.18 -11.19 -1.98
CA ALA A 70 5.64 -12.18 -1.05
C ALA A 70 6.31 -13.55 -1.24
N LEU A 71 6.46 -14.02 -2.48
CA LEU A 71 7.16 -15.27 -2.78
C LEU A 71 8.62 -15.22 -2.31
N ARG A 72 9.35 -14.13 -2.57
CA ARG A 72 10.71 -13.97 -2.07
C ARG A 72 10.75 -14.03 -0.55
N LEU A 73 9.84 -13.35 0.13
CA LEU A 73 9.75 -13.46 1.58
C LEU A 73 9.39 -14.88 2.04
N LEU A 74 8.66 -15.70 1.29
CA LEU A 74 8.36 -17.08 1.69
C LEU A 74 9.52 -18.04 1.42
N GLU A 75 10.26 -17.85 0.33
CA GLU A 75 11.23 -18.82 -0.18
C GLU A 75 12.69 -18.48 0.16
N ASP A 76 13.02 -17.19 0.29
CA ASP A 76 14.39 -16.71 0.54
C ASP A 76 14.58 -16.33 2.02
N LYS A 77 15.24 -17.22 2.78
CA LYS A 77 15.54 -16.98 4.20
C LYS A 77 16.45 -15.76 4.40
N ALA A 78 17.46 -15.58 3.54
CA ALA A 78 18.41 -14.47 3.70
C ALA A 78 17.71 -13.12 3.51
N ALA A 79 16.78 -13.02 2.55
CA ALA A 79 15.96 -11.83 2.37
C ALA A 79 15.04 -11.57 3.58
N ARG A 80 14.41 -12.60 4.15
CA ARG A 80 13.61 -12.46 5.38
C ARG A 80 14.43 -11.96 6.56
N ASP A 81 15.58 -12.57 6.80
CA ASP A 81 16.45 -12.23 7.91
C ASP A 81 16.89 -10.76 7.78
N ALA A 82 17.34 -10.35 6.59
CA ALA A 82 17.76 -8.97 6.34
C ALA A 82 16.62 -7.95 6.57
N ALA A 83 15.39 -8.28 6.17
CA ALA A 83 14.22 -7.43 6.42
C ALA A 83 13.91 -7.30 7.91
N MET A 84 14.03 -8.39 8.68
CA MET A 84 13.83 -8.38 10.13
C MET A 84 14.94 -7.61 10.85
N ASP A 85 16.19 -7.79 10.45
CA ASP A 85 17.35 -7.08 11.01
C ASP A 85 17.21 -5.57 10.82
N GLU A 86 16.78 -5.15 9.63
CA GLU A 86 16.46 -3.75 9.37
C GLU A 86 15.34 -3.24 10.28
N PHE A 87 14.26 -3.99 10.44
CA PHE A 87 13.16 -3.62 11.33
C PHE A 87 13.63 -3.47 12.78
N VAL A 88 14.34 -4.47 13.33
CA VAL A 88 14.89 -4.44 14.70
C VAL A 88 15.80 -3.24 14.91
N ARG A 89 16.69 -2.95 13.95
CA ARG A 89 17.59 -1.80 14.00
C ARG A 89 16.84 -0.47 13.99
N ARG A 90 15.87 -0.30 13.09
CA ARG A 90 15.09 0.95 12.97
C ARG A 90 14.21 1.22 14.19
N THR A 91 13.67 0.17 14.78
CA THR A 91 12.80 0.24 15.97
C THR A 91 13.56 0.27 17.29
N GLY A 92 14.89 0.14 17.26
CA GLY A 92 15.72 0.17 18.47
C GLY A 92 15.52 -1.06 19.36
N GLY A 93 15.32 -2.24 18.76
CA GLY A 93 15.17 -3.51 19.48
C GLY A 93 14.01 -4.40 19.03
N GLY A 94 13.28 -4.05 17.97
CA GLY A 94 12.08 -4.76 17.54
C GLY A 94 10.83 -4.26 18.28
N VAL A 95 9.84 -5.13 18.44
CA VAL A 95 8.61 -4.83 19.20
C VAL A 95 8.97 -4.47 20.65
N GLY A 96 8.55 -3.29 21.11
CA GLY A 96 8.93 -2.74 22.41
C GLY A 96 10.31 -2.06 22.45
N GLY A 97 10.99 -1.93 21.31
CA GLY A 97 12.26 -1.21 21.19
C GLY A 97 12.14 0.29 21.44
N SER A 98 13.28 0.97 21.61
CA SER A 98 13.32 2.39 22.03
C SER A 98 12.64 3.36 21.06
N ASN A 99 12.57 2.98 19.78
CA ASN A 99 11.98 3.78 18.71
C ASN A 99 10.75 3.08 18.11
N TRP A 100 10.27 2.00 18.73
CA TRP A 100 9.07 1.29 18.29
C TRP A 100 7.83 2.04 18.73
N ILE A 101 6.84 2.15 17.85
CA ILE A 101 5.55 2.76 18.14
C ILE A 101 4.53 1.62 18.28
N ALA A 102 3.95 1.49 19.47
CA ALA A 102 2.87 0.55 19.72
C ALA A 102 1.62 0.92 18.90
N PRO A 103 0.78 -0.05 18.51
CA PRO A 103 -0.55 0.24 18.01
C PRO A 103 -1.24 1.26 18.91
N LEU A 104 -1.72 2.36 18.32
CA LEU A 104 -2.36 3.44 19.06
C LEU A 104 -3.83 3.14 19.39
N CYS A 105 -4.32 1.95 19.05
CA CYS A 105 -5.65 1.51 19.42
C CYS A 105 -5.72 1.23 20.93
N ASP A 106 -6.72 1.82 21.58
CA ASP A 106 -7.09 1.57 22.98
C ASP A 106 -8.21 0.51 23.10
N TYR A 107 -8.46 -0.22 22.01
CA TYR A 107 -9.44 -1.30 21.91
C TYR A 107 -8.81 -2.53 21.24
N GLU A 108 -9.38 -3.70 21.52
CA GLU A 108 -8.98 -4.95 20.87
C GLU A 108 -9.18 -4.88 19.35
N PRO A 109 -8.26 -5.44 18.55
CA PRO A 109 -8.40 -5.45 17.10
C PRO A 109 -9.77 -5.99 16.69
N PRO A 110 -10.52 -5.30 15.81
CA PRO A 110 -11.90 -5.66 15.56
C PRO A 110 -11.98 -6.77 14.49
N VAL A 111 -11.41 -7.92 14.82
CA VAL A 111 -11.35 -9.12 13.96
C VAL A 111 -12.70 -9.84 13.85
N ASN A 112 -13.70 -9.39 14.60
CA ASN A 112 -15.03 -9.99 14.65
C ASN A 112 -16.03 -9.37 13.66
N PHE A 113 -15.60 -8.41 12.83
CA PHE A 113 -16.46 -7.90 11.77
C PHE A 113 -16.69 -8.96 10.69
N ARG A 114 -17.94 -9.10 10.25
CA ARG A 114 -18.28 -9.97 9.12
C ARG A 114 -17.78 -9.35 7.81
N TRP A 115 -17.38 -10.20 6.89
CA TRP A 115 -17.05 -9.78 5.53
C TRP A 115 -18.29 -9.20 4.83
N PRO A 116 -18.12 -8.19 3.95
CA PRO A 116 -19.20 -7.70 3.12
C PRO A 116 -19.78 -8.83 2.26
N GLU A 117 -21.10 -8.89 2.17
CA GLU A 117 -21.81 -9.83 1.33
C GLU A 117 -22.35 -9.12 0.10
N TYR A 118 -22.16 -9.72 -1.08
CA TYR A 118 -22.82 -9.28 -2.29
C TYR A 118 -24.22 -9.87 -2.34
N VAL A 119 -25.23 -9.02 -2.48
CA VAL A 119 -26.64 -9.40 -2.49
C VAL A 119 -27.32 -8.92 -3.76
N THR A 120 -28.35 -9.65 -4.18
CA THR A 120 -29.25 -9.20 -5.24
C THR A 120 -30.58 -8.83 -4.62
N THR A 121 -30.96 -7.57 -4.76
CA THR A 121 -32.26 -7.05 -4.30
C THR A 121 -33.16 -6.76 -5.50
N ALA A 122 -34.44 -6.45 -5.25
CA ALA A 122 -35.34 -5.97 -6.31
C ALA A 122 -34.84 -4.68 -7.00
N ARG A 123 -33.88 -3.95 -6.41
CA ARG A 123 -33.26 -2.75 -6.99
C ARG A 123 -31.98 -3.03 -7.78
N GLY A 124 -31.51 -4.28 -7.81
CA GLY A 124 -30.28 -4.69 -8.48
C GLY A 124 -29.24 -5.33 -7.55
N ARG A 125 -28.02 -5.49 -8.07
CA ARG A 125 -26.86 -6.01 -7.32
C ARG A 125 -26.32 -4.92 -6.40
N ASP A 126 -26.15 -5.27 -5.13
CA ASP A 126 -25.65 -4.38 -4.09
C ASP A 126 -24.69 -5.13 -3.15
N TRP A 127 -24.12 -4.45 -2.17
CA TRP A 127 -23.36 -5.06 -1.09
C TRP A 127 -23.82 -4.54 0.27
N TRP A 128 -23.69 -5.36 1.31
CA TRP A 128 -23.99 -4.95 2.68
C TRP A 128 -23.03 -5.60 3.68
N ILE A 129 -22.82 -4.97 4.84
CA ILE A 129 -22.07 -5.54 5.97
C ILE A 129 -23.09 -5.99 7.01
N PRO A 130 -23.21 -7.29 7.30
CA PRO A 130 -24.17 -7.75 8.29
C PRO A 130 -23.83 -7.21 9.68
N SER A 131 -24.83 -6.70 10.41
CA SER A 131 -24.66 -6.27 11.80
C SER A 131 -24.33 -7.47 12.69
N SER A 132 -23.34 -7.34 13.58
CA SER A 132 -23.12 -8.30 14.66
C SER A 132 -24.35 -8.31 15.58
N GLN A 133 -25.02 -9.46 15.72
CA GLN A 133 -25.89 -9.71 16.88
C GLN A 133 -25.05 -10.13 18.07
#